data_AF-A0A3N5GN05-F1
#
_entry.id   AF-A0A3N5GN05-F1
#
_cell.length_a   1.000
_cell.length_b   1.000
_cell.length_c   1.000
_cell.angle_alpha   90.00
_cell.angle_beta   90.00
_cell.angle_gamma   90.00
#
_symmetry.space_group_name_H-M   'P 1'
#
loop_
_entity.id
_entity.type
_entity.pdbx_description
1 polymer ?
#
loop_
_entity_poly.entity_id
_entity_poly.type
_entity_poly.pdbx_seq_one_letter_code
_entity_poly.pdbx_strand_id
1 'polypeptide(L)'
;MSRFPGVDLLELDALLSEEERLVRDTVRAFVDDKVKPIIEECHRDARTPLELVPEMGALNLFGASMSEYGLPGLGGVAYGLIMAELERGDSGLRSFVSVQSSLVM
;
A
#
# COMPACT_ATOMS: atom_id res chain seq x y z
N MET A 1 -3.16 -16.45 15.41
CA MET A 1 -4.53 -15.96 15.12
C MET A 1 -4.74 -16.03 13.62
N SER A 2 -5.85 -16.58 13.13
CA SER A 2 -6.18 -16.50 11.71
C SER A 2 -6.40 -15.04 11.33
N ARG A 3 -5.70 -14.56 10.30
CA ARG A 3 -5.87 -13.21 9.76
C ARG A 3 -7.29 -13.07 9.22
N PHE A 4 -7.99 -11.97 9.53
CA PHE A 4 -9.33 -11.73 9.01
C PHE A 4 -9.25 -11.61 7.48
N PRO A 5 -9.94 -12.46 6.70
CA PRO A 5 -9.81 -12.48 5.24
C PRO A 5 -10.54 -11.32 4.54
N GLY A 6 -11.27 -10.48 5.27
CA GLY A 6 -12.16 -9.50 4.69
C GLY A 6 -13.52 -10.09 4.35
N VAL A 7 -14.38 -9.27 3.75
CA VAL A 7 -15.63 -9.71 3.12
C VAL A 7 -15.50 -9.54 1.61
N ASP A 8 -15.67 -10.62 0.85
CA ASP A 8 -15.66 -10.60 -0.62
C ASP A 8 -16.96 -11.21 -1.14
N LEU A 9 -18.04 -10.45 -1.04
CA LEU A 9 -19.40 -10.91 -1.35
C LEU A 9 -19.63 -11.10 -2.86
N LEU A 10 -18.77 -10.52 -3.70
CA LEU A 10 -18.89 -10.54 -5.16
C LEU A 10 -17.75 -11.30 -5.83
N GLU A 11 -16.91 -11.98 -5.03
CA GLU A 11 -15.76 -12.76 -5.52
C GLU A 11 -14.79 -11.91 -6.38
N LEU A 12 -14.56 -10.66 -5.98
CA LEU A 12 -13.65 -9.75 -6.65
C LEU A 12 -12.22 -10.28 -6.71
N ASP A 13 -11.80 -11.08 -5.73
CA ASP A 13 -10.46 -11.71 -5.74
C ASP A 13 -10.25 -12.61 -6.96
N ALA A 14 -11.30 -13.27 -7.46
CA ALA A 14 -11.22 -14.11 -8.65
C ALA A 14 -11.05 -13.31 -9.96
N LEU A 15 -11.29 -12.00 -9.93
CA LEU A 15 -11.07 -11.10 -11.06
C LEU A 15 -9.64 -10.59 -11.14
N LEU A 16 -8.84 -10.78 -10.08
CA LEU A 16 -7.46 -10.31 -10.01
C LEU A 16 -6.49 -11.34 -10.60
N SER A 17 -5.53 -10.85 -11.38
CA SER A 17 -4.38 -11.64 -11.80
C SER A 17 -3.56 -12.12 -10.60
N GLU A 18 -2.67 -13.10 -10.83
CA GLU A 18 -1.71 -13.54 -9.79
C GLU A 18 -0.78 -12.40 -9.37
N GLU A 19 -0.36 -11.56 -10.30
CA GLU A 19 0.50 -10.40 -10.03
C GLU A 19 -0.21 -9.36 -9.17
N GLU A 20 -1.45 -8.99 -9.50
CA GLU A 20 -2.25 -8.05 -8.71
C GLU A 20 -2.50 -8.56 -7.28
N ARG A 21 -2.78 -9.86 -7.13
CA ARG A 21 -2.92 -10.49 -5.80
C ARG A 21 -1.62 -10.47 -5.02
N LEU A 22 -0.49 -10.75 -5.68
CA LEU A 22 0.84 -10.68 -5.06
C LEU A 22 1.16 -9.25 -4.59
N VAL A 23 0.89 -8.23 -5.41
CA VAL A 23 1.06 -6.82 -5.04
C VAL A 23 0.23 -6.49 -3.81
N ARG A 24 -1.07 -6.80 -3.84
CA ARG A 24 -1.97 -6.56 -2.70
C ARG A 24 -1.47 -7.25 -1.43
N ASP A 25 -1.15 -8.54 -1.51
CA ASP A 25 -0.79 -9.34 -0.35
C ASP A 25 0.56 -8.90 0.26
N THR A 26 1.47 -8.41 -0.59
CA THR A 26 2.74 -7.80 -0.16
C THR A 26 2.49 -6.51 0.62
N VAL A 27 1.68 -5.58 0.09
CA VAL A 27 1.36 -4.33 0.79
C VAL A 27 0.55 -4.60 2.06
N ARG A 28 -0.36 -5.58 2.03
CA ARG A 28 -1.14 -6.03 3.19
C ARG A 28 -0.22 -6.51 4.32
N ALA A 29 0.80 -7.30 3.99
CA ALA A 29 1.82 -7.75 4.93
C ALA A 29 2.55 -6.56 5.56
N PHE A 30 3.08 -5.65 4.75
CA PHE A 30 3.71 -4.42 5.23
C PHE A 30 2.79 -3.61 6.16
N VAL A 31 1.52 -3.44 5.80
CA VAL A 31 0.57 -2.67 6.61
C VAL A 31 0.29 -3.32 7.95
N ASP A 32 0.09 -4.64 8.01
CA ASP A 32 -0.18 -5.30 9.28
C ASP A 32 1.08 -5.43 10.16
N ASP A 33 2.24 -5.65 9.56
CA ASP A 33 3.47 -5.95 10.30
C ASP A 33 4.25 -4.68 10.69
N LYS A 34 4.11 -3.58 9.93
CA LYS A 34 4.90 -2.35 10.10
C LYS A 34 4.07 -1.12 10.40
N VAL A 35 2.93 -0.96 9.74
CA VAL A 35 2.10 0.27 9.88
C VAL A 35 1.23 0.21 11.12
N LYS A 36 0.36 -0.81 11.22
CA LYS A 36 -0.60 -0.94 12.33
C LYS A 36 0.01 -0.89 13.73
N PRO A 37 1.21 -1.45 14.01
CA PRO A 37 1.80 -1.40 15.34
C PRO A 37 2.11 0.01 15.86
N ILE A 38 2.33 0.99 14.97
CA ILE A 38 2.78 2.34 15.36
C ILE A 38 1.78 3.44 15.03
N ILE A 39 0.83 3.19 14.12
CA ILE A 39 0.06 4.28 13.49
C ILE A 39 -0.91 4.99 14.45
N GLU A 40 -1.41 4.29 15.48
CA GLU A 40 -2.29 4.89 16.49
C GLU A 40 -1.57 5.99 17.28
N GLU A 41 -0.34 5.72 17.73
CA GLU A 41 0.49 6.69 18.46
C GLU A 41 0.89 7.85 17.54
N CYS A 42 1.34 7.54 16.31
CA CYS A 42 1.64 8.54 15.29
C CYS A 42 0.47 9.52 15.08
N HIS A 43 -0.74 8.99 14.94
CA HIS A 43 -1.94 9.80 14.75
C HIS A 43 -2.23 10.68 15.98
N ARG A 44 -2.18 10.10 17.18
CA ARG A 44 -2.41 10.83 18.44
C ARG A 44 -1.43 11.97 18.64
N ASP A 45 -0.19 11.78 18.22
CA ASP A 45 0.90 12.74 18.40
C ASP A 45 1.07 13.69 17.20
N ALA A 46 0.20 13.60 16.18
CA ALA A 46 0.33 14.33 14.91
C ALA A 46 1.72 14.17 14.26
N ARG A 47 2.30 12.97 14.38
CA ARG A 47 3.63 12.62 13.91
C ARG A 47 3.54 11.79 12.63
N THR A 48 4.26 12.21 11.59
CA THR A 48 4.42 11.38 10.38
C THR A 48 5.40 10.23 10.65
N PRO A 49 5.06 8.97 10.30
CA PRO A 49 5.93 7.82 10.50
C PRO A 49 7.03 7.72 9.41
N LEU A 50 7.96 8.68 9.41
CA LEU A 50 9.04 8.75 8.41
C LEU A 50 9.98 7.53 8.44
N GLU A 51 10.02 6.81 9.56
CA GLU A 51 10.74 5.55 9.72
C GLU A 51 10.27 4.45 8.73
N LEU A 52 9.06 4.56 8.19
CA LEU A 52 8.52 3.61 7.22
C LEU A 52 8.97 3.88 5.77
N VAL A 53 9.39 5.11 5.46
CA VAL A 53 9.65 5.57 4.08
C VAL A 53 10.69 4.70 3.35
N PRO A 54 11.83 4.31 3.96
CA PRO A 54 12.80 3.45 3.27
C PRO A 54 12.22 2.10 2.85
N GLU A 55 11.40 1.48 3.70
CA GLU A 55 10.76 0.19 3.39
C GLU A 55 9.70 0.35 2.29
N MET A 56 8.92 1.44 2.32
CA MET A 56 7.98 1.79 1.25
C MET A 56 8.69 1.98 -0.10
N GLY A 57 9.88 2.58 -0.09
CA GLY A 57 10.72 2.70 -1.29
C GLY A 57 11.21 1.35 -1.79
N ALA A 58 11.68 0.49 -0.89
CA ALA A 58 12.14 -0.87 -1.23
C ALA A 58 11.02 -1.75 -1.81
N LEU A 59 9.77 -1.49 -1.41
CA LEU A 59 8.57 -2.15 -1.94
C LEU A 59 8.03 -1.51 -3.24
N ASN A 60 8.72 -0.51 -3.80
CA ASN A 60 8.31 0.24 -4.99
C ASN A 60 6.91 0.88 -4.88
N LEU A 61 6.55 1.39 -3.69
CA LEU A 61 5.25 2.05 -3.52
C LEU A 61 5.22 3.46 -4.14
N PHE A 62 6.38 4.06 -4.40
CA PHE A 62 6.50 5.39 -5.01
C PHE A 62 6.69 5.28 -6.52
N GLY A 63 5.78 5.87 -7.30
CA GLY A 63 5.82 5.82 -8.76
C GLY A 63 5.53 4.43 -9.33
N ALA A 64 4.75 3.61 -8.61
CA ALA A 64 4.51 2.20 -8.94
C ALA A 64 4.00 1.96 -10.38
N SER A 65 3.29 2.92 -10.96
CA SER A 65 2.76 2.85 -12.34
C SER A 65 3.72 3.32 -13.44
N MET A 66 4.91 3.79 -13.09
CA MET A 66 5.93 4.24 -14.05
C MET A 66 6.86 3.10 -14.43
N SER A 67 7.24 3.02 -15.70
CA SER A 67 8.19 2.01 -16.22
C SER A 67 9.62 2.55 -16.38
N GLU A 68 9.80 3.86 -16.28
CA GLU A 68 11.09 4.52 -16.31
C GLU A 68 11.83 4.40 -14.96
N TYR A 69 13.11 4.78 -14.93
CA TYR A 69 13.89 4.90 -13.69
C TYR A 69 14.04 3.61 -12.85
N GLY A 70 13.79 2.45 -13.45
CA GLY A 70 13.82 1.16 -12.76
C GLY A 70 12.57 0.86 -11.94
N LEU A 71 11.47 1.58 -12.19
CA LEU A 71 10.18 1.39 -11.54
C LEU A 71 9.33 0.31 -12.24
N PRO A 72 8.32 -0.27 -11.56
CA PRO A 72 7.73 -1.53 -11.99
C PRO A 72 6.75 -1.44 -13.17
N GLY A 73 6.21 -0.26 -13.47
CA GLY A 73 5.23 -0.07 -14.56
C GLY A 73 3.88 -0.75 -14.31
N LEU A 74 3.42 -0.80 -13.06
CA LEU A 74 2.18 -1.49 -12.68
C LEU A 74 0.94 -0.86 -13.31
N GLY A 75 -0.02 -1.71 -13.66
CA GLY A 75 -1.33 -1.28 -14.14
C GLY A 75 -2.16 -0.57 -13.06
N GLY A 76 -3.21 0.15 -13.50
CA GLY A 76 -4.07 0.94 -12.60
C GLY A 76 -4.79 0.12 -11.52
N VAL A 77 -5.11 -1.14 -11.78
CA VAL A 77 -5.71 -2.05 -10.79
C VAL A 77 -4.72 -2.35 -9.66
N ALA A 78 -3.49 -2.76 -10.01
CA ALA A 78 -2.43 -3.00 -9.03
C ALA A 78 -2.12 -1.73 -8.20
N TYR A 79 -2.05 -0.56 -8.84
CA TYR A 79 -1.90 0.72 -8.12
C TYR A 79 -3.07 0.99 -7.16
N GLY A 80 -4.31 0.76 -7.60
CA GLY A 80 -5.50 0.87 -6.75
C GLY A 80 -5.47 -0.09 -5.55
N LEU A 81 -4.98 -1.31 -5.74
CA LEU A 81 -4.81 -2.29 -4.66
C LEU A 81 -3.76 -1.84 -3.64
N ILE A 82 -2.64 -1.25 -4.08
CA ILE A 82 -1.65 -0.64 -3.18
C ILE A 82 -2.33 0.45 -2.34
N MET A 83 -3.08 1.35 -2.97
CA MET A 83 -3.77 2.44 -2.26
C MET A 83 -4.79 1.90 -1.25
N ALA A 84 -5.58 0.90 -1.63
CA ALA A 84 -6.59 0.29 -0.76
C ALA A 84 -5.96 -0.35 0.48
N GLU A 85 -4.85 -1.08 0.33
CA GLU A 85 -4.17 -1.71 1.46
C GLU A 85 -3.47 -0.68 2.37
N LEU A 86 -2.84 0.36 1.81
CA LEU A 86 -2.26 1.44 2.60
C LEU A 86 -3.32 2.17 3.43
N GLU A 87 -4.47 2.49 2.83
CA GLU A 87 -5.58 3.17 3.50
C GLU A 87 -6.26 2.32 4.57
N ARG A 88 -6.21 0.98 4.42
CA ARG A 88 -6.59 0.05 5.48
C ARG A 88 -5.69 0.16 6.73
N GLY A 89 -4.47 0.67 6.55
CA GLY A 89 -3.57 1.05 7.65
C GLY A 89 -3.88 2.45 8.16
N ASP A 90 -3.76 3.45 7.28
CA ASP A 90 -4.05 4.85 7.56
C ASP A 90 -4.14 5.70 6.27
N SER A 91 -5.13 6.60 6.23
CA SER A 91 -5.35 7.50 5.09
C SER A 91 -4.24 8.54 4.92
N GLY A 92 -3.55 8.94 5.99
CA GLY A 92 -2.39 9.84 5.94
C GLY A 92 -1.20 9.20 5.20
N LEU A 93 -0.91 7.94 5.51
CA LEU A 93 0.11 7.15 4.80
C LEU A 93 -0.23 6.98 3.31
N ARG A 94 -1.49 6.65 3.00
CA ARG A 94 -1.94 6.57 1.60
C ARG A 94 -1.84 7.92 0.89
N SER A 95 -2.16 9.03 1.57
CA SER A 95 -1.99 10.39 1.02
C SER A 95 -0.54 10.69 0.69
N PHE A 96 0.39 10.31 1.57
CA PHE A 96 1.82 10.50 1.34
C PHE A 96 2.29 9.78 0.07
N VAL A 97 1.91 8.51 -0.11
CA VAL A 97 2.27 7.74 -1.32
C VAL A 97 1.59 8.29 -2.57
N SER A 98 0.33 8.70 -2.47
CA SER A 98 -0.44 9.26 -3.57
C SER A 98 0.16 10.58 -4.08
N VAL A 99 0.53 11.50 -3.18
CA VAL A 99 1.21 12.75 -3.55
C VAL A 99 2.52 12.43 -4.26
N GLN A 100 3.35 11.57 -3.67
CA GLN A 100 4.64 11.24 -4.26
C GLN A 100 4.48 10.59 -5.64
N SER A 101 3.57 9.62 -5.78
CA SER A 101 3.46 8.80 -7.00
C SER A 101 2.67 9.46 -8.13
N SER A 102 1.73 10.36 -7.81
CA SER A 102 0.79 10.89 -8.81
C SER A 102 0.83 12.41 -8.95
N LEU A 103 1.50 13.13 -8.04
CA LEU A 103 1.57 14.60 -8.04
C LEU A 103 3.01 15.16 -8.02
N VAL A 104 4.04 14.31 -7.93
CA VAL A 104 5.45 14.73 -7.90
C VAL A 104 6.28 13.96 -8.91
N MET A 105 6.32 12.63 -8.76
CA MET A 105 7.07 11.72 -9.62
C MET A 105 6.60 11.79 -11.07
#